data_AF-A0A1I5Q5P9-F1
#
_entry.id   AF-A0A1I5Q5P9-F1
#
_cell.length_a   1.000
_cell.length_b   1.000
_cell.length_c   1.000
_cell.angle_alpha   90.00
_cell.angle_beta   90.00
_cell.angle_gamma   90.00
#
_symmetry.space_group_name_H-M   'P 1'
#
loop_
_entity.id
_entity.type
_entity.pdbx_description
1 polymer ?
#
loop_
_entity_poly.entity_id
_entity_poly.type
_entity_poly.pdbx_seq_one_letter_code
_entity_poly.pdbx_strand_id
1 'polypeptide(L)' 'MITYEEFVMIHTLHKQGYSIRAIARMTGLDRRTISKRLKEKELMPRKRVDNPFQP' A
#
# COMPACT_ATOMS: atom_id res chain seq x y z
N MET A 1 -8.70 1.32 0.06
CA MET A 1 -8.03 0.27 -0.74
C MET A 1 -7.26 1.01 -1.83
N ILE A 2 -6.10 0.55 -2.29
CA ILE A 2 -5.37 1.27 -3.35
C ILE A 2 -5.55 0.57 -4.69
N THR A 3 -5.42 1.31 -5.76
CA THR A 3 -5.39 0.79 -7.13
C THR A 3 -4.05 0.13 -7.44
N TYR A 4 -3.99 -0.61 -8.55
CA TYR A 4 -2.74 -1.17 -9.06
C TYR A 4 -1.74 -0.06 -9.46
N GLU A 5 -2.23 1.02 -10.05
CA GLU A 5 -1.40 2.18 -10.42
C GLU A 5 -0.74 2.82 -9.20
N GLU A 6 -1.50 3.03 -8.13
CA GLU A 6 -0.97 3.55 -6.86
C GLU A 6 0.06 2.59 -6.25
N PHE A 7 -0.14 1.27 -6.38
CA PHE A 7 0.82 0.27 -5.91
C PHE A 7 2.15 0.32 -6.67
N VAL A 8 2.10 0.41 -8.00
CA VAL A 8 3.28 0.55 -8.86
C VAL A 8 4.00 1.88 -8.60
N MET A 9 3.25 2.97 -8.42
CA MET A 9 3.79 4.29 -8.13
C MET A 9 4.56 4.30 -6.80
N ILE A 10 4.01 3.69 -5.73
CA ILE A 10 4.71 3.56 -4.43
C ILE A 10 6.08 2.87 -4.61
N HIS A 11 6.12 1.74 -5.30
CA HIS A 11 7.35 0.97 -5.49
C HIS A 11 8.37 1.70 -6.36
N THR A 12 7.89 2.38 -7.41
CA THR A 12 8.72 3.18 -8.31
C THR A 12 9.40 4.32 -7.55
N LEU A 13 8.62 5.10 -6.79
CA LEU A 13 9.16 6.22 -6.00
C LEU A 13 10.13 5.74 -4.91
N HIS A 14 9.82 4.62 -4.26
CA HIS A 14 10.73 4.06 -3.26
C HIS A 14 12.05 3.57 -3.88
N LYS A 15 11.99 2.94 -5.07
CA LYS A 15 13.19 2.53 -5.83
C LYS A 15 14.03 3.73 -6.29
N GLN A 16 13.41 4.89 -6.51
CA GLN A 16 14.09 6.15 -6.79
C GLN A 16 14.73 6.79 -5.53
N GLY A 17 14.55 6.21 -4.34
CA GLY A 17 15.15 6.69 -3.10
C GLY A 17 14.27 7.65 -2.28
N TYR A 18 13.02 7.86 -2.67
CA TYR A 18 12.11 8.70 -1.90
C TYR A 18 11.72 8.04 -0.57
N SER A 19 11.78 8.81 0.52
CA SER A 19 11.30 8.35 1.83
C SER A 19 9.78 8.15 1.85
N ILE A 20 9.28 7.30 2.73
CA ILE A 20 7.84 7.07 2.94
C ILE A 20 7.08 8.41 3.18
N ARG A 21 7.69 9.35 3.90
CA ARG A 21 7.10 10.69 4.12
C ARG A 21 7.01 11.51 2.84
N ALA A 22 8.02 11.44 1.97
CA ALA A 22 7.99 12.12 0.68
C ALA A 22 6.91 11.52 -0.23
N ILE A 23 6.86 10.18 -0.30
CA ILE A 23 5.84 9.45 -1.07
C ILE A 23 4.43 9.82 -0.60
N ALA A 24 4.18 9.84 0.72
CA ALA A 24 2.88 10.23 1.28
C ALA A 24 2.46 11.65 0.88
N ARG A 25 3.40 12.60 0.82
CA ARG A 25 3.11 13.97 0.39
C ARG A 25 2.81 14.05 -1.12
N MET A 26 3.49 13.23 -1.93
CA MET A 26 3.30 13.23 -3.39
C MET A 26 2.01 12.54 -3.82
N THR A 27 1.65 11.44 -3.15
CA THR A 27 0.52 10.59 -3.56
C THR A 27 -0.75 10.83 -2.77
N GLY A 28 -0.69 11.58 -1.66
CA GLY A 28 -1.81 11.76 -0.73
C GLY A 28 -2.15 10.51 0.09
N LEU A 29 -1.37 9.43 -0.05
CA LEU A 29 -1.62 8.17 0.66
C LEU A 29 -1.09 8.21 2.10
N ASP A 30 -1.81 7.52 2.98
CA ASP A 30 -1.37 7.36 4.37
C ASP A 30 -0.05 6.56 4.47
N ARG A 31 0.81 6.98 5.39
CA ARG A 31 2.14 6.39 5.60
C ARG A 31 2.07 4.91 5.98
N ARG A 32 1.03 4.48 6.72
CA ARG A 32 0.82 3.06 7.07
C ARG A 32 0.49 2.24 5.83
N THR A 33 -0.31 2.80 4.92
CA THR A 33 -0.62 2.15 3.63
C THR A 33 0.65 1.96 2.82
N ILE A 34 1.46 3.01 2.66
CA ILE A 34 2.73 2.94 1.92
C ILE A 34 3.67 1.91 2.55
N SER A 35 3.88 1.96 3.87
CA SER A 35 4.75 1.04 4.58
C SER A 35 4.30 -0.42 4.45
N LYS A 36 2.98 -0.67 4.50
CA LYS A 36 2.42 -2.00 4.27
C LYS A 36 2.71 -2.49 2.85
N ARG A 37 2.46 -1.63 1.85
CA ARG A 37 2.60 -1.99 0.43
C ARG A 37 4.03 -2.27 0.02
N LEU A 38 5.00 -1.53 0.55
CA LEU A 38 6.42 -1.77 0.29
C LEU A 38 6.93 -3.13 0.82
N LYS A 39 6.19 -3.77 1.73
CA LYS A 39 6.50 -5.13 2.21
C LYS A 39 5.86 -6.22 1.34
N GLU A 40 4.87 -5.86 0.52
CA GLU A 40 4.13 -6.78 -0.34
C GLU A 40 4.83 -6.82 -1.71
N LYS A 41 5.20 -8.02 -2.19
CA LYS A 41 5.80 -8.16 -3.53
C LYS A 41 4.79 -7.94 -4.66
N GLU A 42 3.52 -8.19 -4.37
CA GLU A 42 2.40 -8.09 -5.30
C GLU A 42 1.19 -7.48 -4.58
N LEU A 43 0.31 -6.83 -5.34
CA LEU A 43 -0.92 -6.26 -4.78
C LEU A 43 -1.87 -7.38 -4.38
N MET A 44 -1.82 -7.77 -3.10
CA MET A 44 -2.76 -8.76 -2.58
C MET A 44 -4.14 -8.10 -2.34
N PRO A 45 -5.23 -8.65 -2.91
CA PRO A 45 -6.56 -8.26 -2.47
C PRO A 45 -6.67 -8.56 -0.97
N ARG A 46 -7.25 -7.64 -0.19
CA ARG A 46 -7.44 -7.87 1.24
C ARG A 46 -8.27 -9.14 1.38
N LYS A 47 -7.69 -10.17 2.03
CA LYS A 47 -8.42 -11.36 2.45
C LYS A 47 -9.61 -10.86 3.27
N ARG A 48 -10.84 -10.99 2.74
CA ARG A 48 -12.02 -10.83 3.59
C ARG A 48 -11.90 -11.92 4.63
N VAL A 49 -11.85 -11.52 5.90
CA VAL A 49 -11.98 -12.46 7.00
C VAL A 49 -13.48 -12.69 7.08
N ASP A 50 -13.99 -13.65 6.32
CA ASP A 50 -15.36 -14.11 6.48
C ASP A 50 -15.38 -14.77 7.87
N ASN A 51 -15.89 -14.05 8.87
CA ASN A 51 -15.95 -14.55 10.23
C ASN A 51 -17.12 -15.55 10.32
N PRO A 52 -16.88 -16.86 10.51
CA PRO A 52 -17.96 -17.85 10.56
C PRO A 52 -18.70 -17.86 11.91
N PHE A 53 -18.33 -16.99 12.85
CA PHE A 53 -18.97 -16.86 14.15
C PHE A 53 -19.56 -15.46 14.31
N GLN A 54 -20.80 -15.31 13.87
CA GLN A 54 -21.71 -14.25 14.34
C GLN A 54 -22.91 -14.96 15.01
N PRO A 55 -23.27 -14.59 16.25
CA PRO A 55 -24.34 -15.25 17.02
C PRO A 55 -25.73 -15.04 16.41
#